data_AF-A0AAX1N9R6-F1
#
_entry.id   AF-A0AAX1N9R6-F1
#
_cell.length_a   1.000
_cell.length_b   1.000
_cell.length_c   1.000
_cell.angle_alpha   90.00
_cell.angle_beta   90.00
_cell.angle_gamma   90.00
#
_symmetry.space_group_name_H-M   'P 1'
#
loop_
_entity.id
_entity.type
_entity.pdbx_description
1 polymer ?
#
loop_
_entity_poly.entity_id
_entity_poly.type
_entity_poly.pdbx_seq_one_letter_code
_entity_poly.pdbx_strand_id
1 'polypeptide(L)'
;MMLLNILVEIINVFKEKRMIFKKKNEFGVLSSDRIKEFEAKYNFHLPEAYTNMLLNSNGGFLKKNIFKNNESTEEYYLFVLYGLDTMKSIFNLENKIEIFKERIPKPSIYLPIGDDHGGNLFLLNLINKKIYFWDHNTGYKREKKLEFVAESLNYFLSNLELSISKLDKKPNVIIKDGKFIID
;
A
#
# COMPACT_ATOMS: atom_id res chain seq x y z
N MET A 1 -24.71 -29.76 -1.49
CA MET A 1 -23.23 -29.73 -1.68
C MET A 1 -22.80 -28.79 -2.80
N MET A 2 -23.38 -28.86 -4.02
CA MET A 2 -23.01 -28.02 -5.17
C MET A 2 -23.21 -26.49 -4.97
N LEU A 3 -24.30 -26.07 -4.32
CA LEU A 3 -24.58 -24.64 -4.06
C LEU A 3 -23.58 -23.96 -3.12
N LEU A 4 -23.05 -24.72 -2.14
CA LEU A 4 -22.05 -24.19 -1.19
C LEU A 4 -20.71 -23.93 -1.89
N ASN A 5 -20.31 -24.81 -2.81
CA ASN A 5 -19.06 -24.65 -3.57
C ASN A 5 -19.11 -23.44 -4.49
N ILE A 6 -20.24 -23.23 -5.18
CA ILE A 6 -20.45 -22.06 -6.04
C ILE A 6 -20.39 -20.76 -5.22
N LEU A 7 -20.98 -20.72 -4.03
CA LEU A 7 -20.93 -19.55 -3.15
C LEU A 7 -19.49 -19.24 -2.70
N VAL A 8 -18.72 -20.27 -2.35
CA VAL A 8 -17.30 -20.12 -1.96
C VAL A 8 -16.46 -19.62 -3.14
N GLU A 9 -16.65 -20.15 -4.34
CA GLU A 9 -15.97 -19.68 -5.55
C GLU A 9 -16.30 -18.22 -5.86
N ILE A 10 -17.57 -17.82 -5.79
CA ILE A 10 -18.01 -16.44 -6.00
C ILE A 10 -17.35 -15.50 -4.97
N ILE A 11 -17.37 -15.88 -3.68
CA ILE A 11 -16.72 -15.11 -2.60
C ILE A 11 -15.21 -14.97 -2.87
N ASN A 12 -14.55 -16.04 -3.30
CA ASN A 12 -13.13 -16.02 -3.61
C ASN A 12 -12.83 -15.12 -4.82
N VAL A 13 -13.62 -15.17 -5.88
CA VAL A 13 -13.50 -14.26 -7.04
C VAL A 13 -13.69 -12.80 -6.62
N PHE A 14 -14.67 -12.50 -5.75
CA PHE A 14 -14.85 -11.14 -5.22
C PHE A 14 -13.69 -10.69 -4.32
N LYS A 15 -13.17 -11.59 -3.46
CA LYS A 15 -11.98 -11.32 -2.63
C LYS A 15 -10.74 -11.07 -3.49
N GLU A 16 -10.51 -11.88 -4.51
CA GLU A 16 -9.36 -11.72 -5.42
C GLU A 16 -9.45 -10.44 -6.26
N LYS A 17 -10.65 -10.07 -6.73
CA LYS A 17 -10.89 -8.79 -7.40
C LYS A 17 -10.72 -7.58 -6.48
N ARG A 18 -10.92 -7.75 -5.17
CA ARG A 18 -10.68 -6.72 -4.14
C ARG A 18 -9.24 -6.72 -3.60
N MET A 19 -8.42 -7.73 -3.89
CA MET A 19 -7.04 -7.75 -3.42
C MET A 19 -6.24 -6.63 -4.09
N ILE A 20 -5.78 -5.69 -3.27
CA ILE A 20 -5.00 -4.54 -3.69
C ILE A 20 -3.55 -4.91 -4.04
N PHE A 21 -3.02 -5.97 -3.43
CA PHE A 21 -1.68 -6.49 -3.65
C PHE A 21 -1.60 -7.44 -4.84
N LYS A 22 -0.45 -7.44 -5.54
CA LYS A 22 -0.16 -8.37 -6.64
C LYS A 22 -0.15 -9.81 -6.15
N LYS A 23 0.49 -10.04 -5.00
CA LYS A 23 0.60 -11.33 -4.33
C LYS A 23 0.36 -11.14 -2.83
N LYS A 24 -0.48 -11.99 -2.24
CA LYS A 24 -0.73 -11.97 -0.79
C LYS A 24 0.54 -12.41 -0.04
N ASN A 25 0.88 -11.71 1.04
CA ASN A 25 2.02 -12.04 1.91
C ASN A 25 3.33 -12.20 1.13
N GLU A 26 3.54 -11.37 0.10
CA GLU A 26 4.75 -11.43 -0.73
C GLU A 26 6.03 -11.24 0.08
N PHE A 27 5.95 -10.47 1.16
CA PHE A 27 7.05 -10.22 2.08
C PHE A 27 7.04 -11.15 3.31
N GLY A 28 6.24 -12.21 3.29
CA GLY A 28 6.10 -13.15 4.39
C GLY A 28 4.86 -12.89 5.25
N VAL A 29 4.63 -13.78 6.21
CA VAL A 29 3.55 -13.65 7.20
C VAL A 29 4.15 -13.09 8.48
N LEU A 30 3.43 -12.16 9.10
CA LEU A 30 3.86 -11.51 10.34
C LEU A 30 2.99 -11.95 11.51
N SER A 31 3.58 -12.16 12.68
CA SER A 31 2.84 -12.38 13.92
C SER A 31 2.51 -11.03 14.59
N SER A 32 1.46 -11.02 15.43
CA SER A 32 1.14 -9.86 16.26
C SER A 32 2.25 -9.54 17.26
N ASP A 33 2.94 -10.55 17.80
CA ASP A 33 4.04 -10.34 18.74
C ASP A 33 5.22 -9.62 18.07
N ARG A 34 5.52 -9.95 16.81
CA ARG A 34 6.56 -9.25 16.07
C ARG A 34 6.24 -7.77 15.85
N ILE A 35 4.96 -7.43 15.67
CA ILE A 35 4.52 -6.02 15.61
C ILE A 35 4.75 -5.33 16.96
N LYS A 36 4.41 -5.98 18.08
CA LYS A 36 4.65 -5.42 19.42
C LYS A 36 6.13 -5.16 19.68
N GLU A 37 7.01 -6.07 19.25
CA GLU A 37 8.46 -5.88 19.33
C GLU A 37 8.93 -4.67 18.53
N PHE A 38 8.39 -4.48 17.32
CA PHE A 38 8.67 -3.32 16.49
C PHE A 38 8.20 -2.00 17.15
N GLU A 39 6.96 -1.96 17.66
CA GLU A 39 6.42 -0.81 18.39
C GLU A 39 7.25 -0.47 19.64
N ALA A 40 7.66 -1.49 20.40
CA ALA A 40 8.51 -1.34 21.57
C ALA A 40 9.91 -0.81 21.20
N LYS A 41 10.52 -1.31 20.13
CA LYS A 41 11.83 -0.88 19.65
C LYS A 41 11.86 0.61 19.29
N TYR A 42 10.82 1.09 18.62
CA TYR A 42 10.76 2.49 18.15
C TYR A 42 9.95 3.42 19.06
N ASN A 43 9.44 2.90 20.19
CA ASN A 43 8.69 3.64 21.20
C ASN A 43 7.49 4.43 20.64
N PHE A 44 6.70 3.79 19.77
CA PHE A 44 5.43 4.31 19.28
C PHE A 44 4.42 3.19 19.07
N HIS A 45 3.14 3.56 18.93
CA HIS A 45 2.10 2.64 18.47
C HIS A 45 1.73 2.90 17.01
N LEU A 46 1.62 1.82 16.24
CA LEU A 46 1.11 1.87 14.89
C LEU A 46 -0.40 2.16 14.91
N PRO A 47 -0.89 3.00 14.00
CA PRO A 47 -2.32 3.12 13.77
C PRO A 47 -2.91 1.76 13.38
N GLU A 48 -4.08 1.42 13.93
CA GLU A 48 -4.77 0.13 13.75
C GLU A 48 -4.87 -0.29 12.27
N ALA A 49 -5.17 0.66 11.37
CA ALA A 49 -5.24 0.38 9.95
C ALA A 49 -3.93 -0.17 9.37
N TYR A 50 -2.78 0.34 9.82
CA TYR A 50 -1.48 -0.12 9.36
C TYR A 50 -1.09 -1.46 10.00
N THR A 51 -1.40 -1.65 11.29
CA THR A 51 -1.27 -2.95 11.97
C THR A 51 -2.06 -4.05 11.24
N ASN A 52 -3.31 -3.76 10.89
CA ASN A 52 -4.17 -4.68 10.14
C ASN A 52 -3.61 -4.96 8.74
N MET A 53 -3.02 -3.96 8.07
CA MET A 53 -2.35 -4.16 6.79
C MET A 53 -1.15 -5.10 6.94
N LEU A 54 -0.29 -4.87 7.94
CA LEU A 54 0.88 -5.71 8.21
C LEU A 54 0.49 -7.17 8.52
N LEU A 55 -0.55 -7.40 9.32
CA LEU A 55 -1.01 -8.76 9.65
C LEU A 55 -1.62 -9.49 8.45
N ASN A 56 -2.33 -8.77 7.56
CA ASN A 56 -3.07 -9.39 6.46
C ASN A 56 -2.23 -9.61 5.20
N SER A 57 -1.24 -8.76 4.94
CA SER A 57 -0.42 -8.79 3.73
C SER A 57 1.08 -8.59 3.95
N ASN A 58 1.48 -8.04 5.10
CA ASN A 58 2.85 -7.62 5.43
C ASN A 58 3.46 -6.70 4.34
N GLY A 59 2.69 -5.72 3.87
CA GLY A 59 3.08 -4.88 2.73
C GLY A 59 3.00 -5.61 1.39
N GLY A 60 3.80 -5.18 0.42
CA GLY A 60 3.91 -5.79 -0.91
C GLY A 60 3.66 -4.81 -2.07
N PHE A 61 3.81 -5.31 -3.30
CA PHE A 61 3.55 -4.53 -4.50
C PHE A 61 2.06 -4.47 -4.82
N LEU A 62 1.60 -3.33 -5.32
CA LEU A 62 0.18 -3.12 -5.57
C LEU A 62 -0.23 -3.41 -7.02
N LYS A 63 -1.42 -3.97 -7.20
CA LYS A 63 -2.08 -4.09 -8.51
C LYS A 63 -2.60 -2.73 -8.96
N LYS A 64 -3.35 -2.07 -8.07
CA LYS A 64 -3.86 -0.71 -8.17
C LYS A 64 -2.92 0.22 -7.43
N ASN A 65 -2.40 1.23 -8.12
CA ASN A 65 -1.25 1.99 -7.64
C ASN A 65 -1.37 3.49 -7.89
N ILE A 66 -2.51 3.97 -8.40
CA ILE A 66 -2.74 5.40 -8.59
C ILE A 66 -3.78 5.87 -7.58
N PHE A 67 -3.47 6.94 -6.87
CA PHE A 67 -4.42 7.65 -6.02
C PHE A 67 -4.67 9.04 -6.58
N LYS A 68 -5.93 9.46 -6.58
CA LYS A 68 -6.34 10.83 -6.94
C LYS A 68 -7.02 11.44 -5.74
N ASN A 69 -6.44 12.52 -5.21
CA ASN A 69 -7.14 13.29 -4.19
C ASN A 69 -8.22 14.13 -4.89
N ASN A 70 -9.49 14.03 -4.49
CA ASN A 70 -10.56 14.81 -5.11
C ASN A 70 -10.36 16.33 -5.02
N GLU A 71 -9.51 16.78 -4.10
CA GLU A 71 -9.17 18.19 -3.89
C GLU A 71 -7.96 18.66 -4.72
N SER A 72 -7.24 17.75 -5.37
CA SER A 72 -6.04 18.03 -6.17
C SER A 72 -6.17 17.48 -7.58
N THR A 73 -5.57 18.15 -8.56
CA THR A 73 -5.43 17.60 -9.91
C THR A 73 -4.25 16.61 -10.01
N GLU A 74 -3.50 16.42 -8.92
CA GLU A 74 -2.33 15.55 -8.90
C GLU A 74 -2.69 14.07 -8.70
N GLU A 75 -1.93 13.21 -9.37
CA GLU A 75 -2.00 11.77 -9.22
C GLU A 75 -0.78 11.28 -8.45
N TYR A 76 -0.99 10.50 -7.39
CA TYR A 76 0.08 9.91 -6.60
C TYR A 76 0.22 8.42 -6.94
N TYR A 77 1.47 8.00 -7.19
CA TYR A 77 1.77 6.65 -7.65
C TYR A 77 2.39 5.83 -6.51
N LEU A 78 1.63 4.95 -5.87
CA LEU A 78 2.16 4.07 -4.81
C LEU A 78 2.66 2.75 -5.40
N PHE A 79 3.97 2.56 -5.45
CA PHE A 79 4.57 1.35 -6.01
C PHE A 79 4.51 0.16 -5.04
N VAL A 80 4.87 0.40 -3.78
CA VAL A 80 5.03 -0.64 -2.75
C VAL A 80 4.62 -0.10 -1.39
N LEU A 81 3.98 -0.95 -0.58
CA LEU A 81 3.87 -0.73 0.85
C LEU A 81 4.95 -1.54 1.55
N TYR A 82 5.65 -0.91 2.49
CA TYR A 82 6.70 -1.58 3.25
C TYR A 82 6.11 -2.61 4.21
N GLY A 83 6.88 -3.67 4.45
CA GLY A 83 6.58 -4.73 5.41
C GLY A 83 7.69 -4.85 6.45
N LEU A 84 7.48 -5.73 7.42
CA LEU A 84 8.49 -6.14 8.39
C LEU A 84 9.08 -7.49 8.01
N ASP A 85 10.32 -7.75 8.44
CA ASP A 85 11.07 -8.99 8.21
C ASP A 85 11.06 -9.48 6.75
N THR A 86 11.07 -8.53 5.81
CA THR A 86 11.00 -8.82 4.38
C THR A 86 12.33 -9.39 3.88
N MET A 87 12.28 -10.38 2.97
CA MET A 87 13.50 -10.93 2.35
C MET A 87 14.29 -9.90 1.53
N LYS A 88 13.61 -8.85 1.04
CA LYS A 88 14.21 -7.76 0.27
C LYS A 88 14.37 -6.55 1.18
N SER A 89 15.57 -6.39 1.74
CA SER A 89 15.91 -5.32 2.69
C SER A 89 15.46 -3.92 2.25
N ILE A 90 15.49 -3.63 0.94
CA ILE A 90 15.03 -2.36 0.35
C ILE A 90 13.53 -2.07 0.51
N PHE A 91 12.70 -3.03 0.92
CA PHE A 91 11.26 -2.84 1.20
C PHE A 91 10.91 -3.11 2.66
N ASN A 92 11.93 -3.32 3.50
CA ASN A 92 11.76 -3.50 4.93
C ASN A 92 11.56 -2.13 5.61
N LEU A 93 10.50 -2.01 6.39
CA LEU A 93 10.09 -0.80 7.09
C LEU A 93 11.17 -0.28 8.04
N GLU A 94 11.82 -1.14 8.81
CA GLU A 94 12.88 -0.74 9.75
C GLU A 94 14.07 -0.14 9.01
N ASN A 95 14.47 -0.75 7.89
CA ASN A 95 15.53 -0.21 7.06
C ASN A 95 15.16 1.17 6.49
N LYS A 96 13.89 1.37 6.10
CA LYS A 96 13.42 2.66 5.60
C LYS A 96 13.41 3.72 6.68
N ILE A 97 13.00 3.39 7.91
CA ILE A 97 13.13 4.29 9.06
C ILE A 97 14.59 4.70 9.23
N GLU A 98 15.53 3.75 9.26
CA GLU A 98 16.95 4.07 9.47
C GLU A 98 17.55 4.90 8.34
N ILE A 99 17.22 4.60 7.08
CA ILE A 99 17.71 5.34 5.90
C ILE A 99 17.22 6.80 5.92
N PHE A 100 16.00 7.04 6.39
CA PHE A 100 15.35 8.34 6.27
C PHE A 100 15.20 9.11 7.59
N LYS A 101 15.64 8.57 8.73
CA LYS A 101 15.47 9.18 10.06
C LYS A 101 15.98 10.62 10.16
N GLU A 102 17.10 10.92 9.52
CA GLU A 102 17.71 12.27 9.51
C GLU A 102 17.08 13.20 8.45
N ARG A 103 16.27 12.66 7.54
CA ARG A 103 15.76 13.38 6.36
C ARG A 103 14.27 13.70 6.46
N ILE A 104 13.47 12.78 6.99
CA ILE A 104 12.02 12.95 7.14
C ILE A 104 11.75 14.11 8.12
N PRO A 105 10.84 15.03 7.81
CA PRO A 105 10.41 16.05 8.77
C PRO A 105 9.78 15.37 9.99
N LYS A 106 10.22 15.71 11.20
CA LYS A 106 9.63 15.21 12.46
C LYS A 106 9.47 13.66 12.45
N PRO A 107 10.58 12.90 12.42
CA PRO A 107 10.57 11.44 12.27
C PRO A 107 9.88 10.69 13.42
N SER A 108 9.63 11.34 14.56
CA SER A 108 8.80 10.81 15.66
C SER A 108 7.30 10.87 15.37
N ILE A 109 6.87 11.61 14.34
CA ILE A 109 5.47 11.82 13.96
C ILE A 109 5.16 11.15 12.63
N TYR A 110 6.12 11.14 11.70
CA TYR A 110 5.92 10.64 10.34
C TYR A 110 6.67 9.34 10.10
N LEU A 111 5.91 8.28 9.84
CA LEU A 111 6.41 6.95 9.52
C LEU A 111 6.38 6.74 8.00
N PRO A 112 7.50 6.39 7.34
CA PRO A 112 7.48 6.03 5.93
C PRO A 112 6.77 4.68 5.76
N ILE A 113 5.72 4.62 4.95
CA ILE A 113 4.89 3.41 4.78
C ILE A 113 4.97 2.80 3.38
N GLY A 114 5.53 3.52 2.42
CA GLY A 114 5.72 3.08 1.05
C GLY A 114 6.42 4.13 0.20
N ASP A 115 6.82 3.75 -1.01
CA ASP A 115 7.40 4.66 -2.01
C ASP A 115 6.73 4.56 -3.38
N ASP A 116 6.95 5.60 -4.17
CA ASP A 116 6.75 5.58 -5.62
C ASP A 116 7.99 5.00 -6.34
N HIS A 117 7.91 4.88 -7.67
CA HIS A 117 9.05 4.41 -8.48
C HIS A 117 10.26 5.34 -8.45
N GLY A 118 10.08 6.62 -8.11
CA GLY A 118 11.13 7.63 -8.03
C GLY A 118 11.83 7.67 -6.67
N GLY A 119 11.34 6.95 -5.66
CA GLY A 119 11.85 6.96 -4.29
C GLY A 119 11.22 8.01 -3.38
N ASN A 120 10.17 8.72 -3.84
CA ASN A 120 9.38 9.61 -2.99
C ASN A 120 8.53 8.79 -2.03
N LEU A 121 8.35 9.31 -0.81
CA LEU A 121 7.76 8.53 0.27
C LEU A 121 6.30 8.92 0.51
N PHE A 122 5.48 7.91 0.78
CA PHE A 122 4.22 8.10 1.48
C PHE A 122 4.48 7.97 2.98
N LEU A 123 4.09 8.99 3.73
CA LEU A 123 4.27 9.09 5.17
C LEU A 123 2.92 8.96 5.88
N LEU A 124 2.85 8.07 6.86
CA LEU A 124 1.73 7.98 7.79
C LEU A 124 2.05 8.85 9.02
N ASN A 125 1.18 9.81 9.31
CA ASN A 125 1.28 10.56 10.55
C ASN A 125 0.72 9.71 11.71
N LEU A 126 1.56 9.41 12.70
CA LEU A 126 1.23 8.54 13.83
C LEU A 126 0.18 9.14 14.78
N ILE A 127 -0.02 10.45 14.75
CA ILE A 127 -0.95 11.16 15.65
C ILE A 127 -2.31 11.31 14.98
N ASN A 128 -2.36 11.99 13.83
CA ASN A 128 -3.61 12.31 13.15
C ASN A 128 -4.07 11.23 12.15
N LYS A 129 -3.23 10.21 11.90
CA LYS A 129 -3.51 9.03 11.05
C LYS A 129 -3.69 9.35 9.56
N LYS A 130 -3.38 10.58 9.14
CA LYS A 130 -3.44 11.03 7.74
C LYS A 130 -2.21 10.59 6.96
N ILE A 131 -2.37 10.52 5.64
CA ILE A 131 -1.33 10.17 4.69
C ILE A 131 -0.80 11.44 4.02
N TYR A 132 0.51 11.52 3.93
CA TYR A 132 1.22 12.60 3.27
C TYR A 132 2.18 12.06 2.21
N PHE A 133 2.46 12.86 1.20
CA PHE A 133 3.48 12.59 0.20
C PHE A 133 4.70 13.48 0.49
N TRP A 134 5.89 12.92 0.33
CA TRP A 134 7.14 13.61 0.54
C TRP A 134 8.10 13.38 -0.63
N ASP A 135 8.32 14.45 -1.40
CA ASP A 135 9.30 14.52 -2.47
C ASP A 135 10.72 14.63 -1.90
N HIS A 136 11.41 13.50 -1.88
CA HIS A 136 12.72 13.35 -1.24
C HIS A 136 13.88 13.99 -2.02
N ASN A 137 13.64 14.46 -3.27
CA ASN A 137 14.64 15.01 -4.18
C ASN A 137 14.83 16.53 -4.06
N THR A 138 14.01 17.19 -3.23
CA THR A 138 14.01 18.65 -3.16
C THR A 138 14.88 19.14 -2.01
N GLY A 139 16.04 19.68 -2.36
CA GLY A 139 17.12 20.02 -1.42
C GLY A 139 16.71 20.83 -0.19
N TYR A 140 17.38 20.50 0.94
CA TYR A 140 17.58 21.19 2.22
C TYR A 140 16.40 21.87 2.97
N LYS A 141 15.26 22.22 2.35
CA LYS A 141 14.09 22.80 3.02
C LYS A 141 13.05 21.72 3.33
N ARG A 142 13.37 20.89 4.35
CA ARG A 142 12.63 19.67 4.77
C ARG A 142 11.10 19.85 4.87
N GLU A 143 10.61 20.99 5.37
CA GLU A 143 9.18 21.20 5.65
C GLU A 143 8.35 21.65 4.43
N LYS A 144 8.97 22.15 3.36
CA LYS A 144 8.25 22.85 2.28
C LYS A 144 7.50 21.94 1.29
N LYS A 145 7.56 20.61 1.44
CA LYS A 145 6.95 19.66 0.50
C LYS A 145 6.35 18.41 1.15
N LEU A 146 5.91 18.53 2.40
CA LEU A 146 5.02 17.52 2.96
C LEU A 146 3.60 17.84 2.50
N GLU A 147 3.11 17.08 1.54
CA GLU A 147 1.82 17.32 0.92
C GLU A 147 0.76 16.39 1.50
N PHE A 148 -0.42 16.93 1.81
CA PHE A 148 -1.53 16.12 2.28
C PHE A 148 -2.12 15.31 1.13
N VAL A 149 -2.26 13.98 1.32
CA VAL A 149 -2.78 13.06 0.30
C VAL A 149 -4.15 12.55 0.68
N ALA A 150 -4.32 12.03 1.90
CA ALA A 150 -5.54 11.34 2.29
C ALA A 150 -5.81 11.41 3.80
N GLU A 151 -7.09 11.44 4.16
CA GLU A 151 -7.55 11.52 5.55
C GLU A 151 -7.24 10.26 6.38
N SER A 152 -7.04 9.10 5.73
CA SER A 152 -6.65 7.87 6.42
C SER A 152 -6.04 6.85 5.46
N LEU A 153 -5.29 5.89 6.01
CA LEU A 153 -4.79 4.75 5.25
C LEU A 153 -5.91 3.95 4.57
N ASN A 154 -7.02 3.69 5.27
CA ASN A 154 -8.13 2.93 4.70
C ASN A 154 -8.77 3.65 3.52
N TYR A 155 -8.97 4.97 3.62
CA TYR A 155 -9.47 5.78 2.52
C TYR A 155 -8.49 5.76 1.34
N PHE A 156 -7.21 5.96 1.61
CA PHE A 156 -6.15 5.94 0.61
C PHE A 156 -6.11 4.62 -0.17
N LEU A 157 -6.03 3.49 0.53
CA LEU A 157 -5.97 2.17 -0.10
C LEU A 157 -7.26 1.79 -0.81
N SER A 158 -8.43 2.13 -0.26
CA SER A 158 -9.72 1.76 -0.89
C SER A 158 -9.98 2.50 -2.20
N ASN A 159 -9.35 3.65 -2.40
CA ASN A 159 -9.49 4.50 -3.58
C ASN A 159 -8.28 4.42 -4.53
N LEU A 160 -7.41 3.39 -4.41
CA LEU A 160 -6.40 3.15 -5.43
C LEU A 160 -7.03 2.62 -6.71
N GLU A 161 -6.59 3.16 -7.84
CA GLU A 161 -7.01 2.83 -9.20
C GLU A 161 -5.91 2.05 -9.95
N LEU A 162 -6.32 1.30 -10.98
CA LEU A 162 -5.37 0.69 -11.91
C LEU A 162 -4.78 1.80 -12.79
N SER A 163 -3.46 1.76 -13.00
CA SER A 163 -2.86 2.55 -14.08
C SER A 163 -3.50 2.21 -15.43
N ILE A 164 -3.86 3.25 -16.18
CA ILE A 164 -4.56 3.16 -17.47
C ILE A 164 -3.78 2.30 -18.48
N SER A 165 -2.44 2.28 -18.38
CA SER A 165 -1.56 1.40 -19.16
C SER A 165 -1.85 -0.12 -19.01
N LYS A 166 -2.60 -0.53 -17.98
CA LYS A 166 -3.04 -1.92 -17.77
C LYS A 166 -4.51 -2.16 -18.13
N LEU A 167 -5.31 -1.12 -18.38
CA LEU A 167 -6.70 -1.26 -18.80
C LEU A 167 -6.82 -1.70 -20.27
N ASP A 168 -5.80 -1.46 -21.09
CA ASP A 168 -5.72 -1.86 -22.50
C ASP A 168 -5.46 -3.36 -22.71
N LYS A 169 -5.39 -4.16 -21.64
CA LYS A 169 -5.30 -5.64 -21.70
C LYS A 169 -6.53 -6.32 -21.11
N LYS A 170 -7.73 -5.76 -21.28
CA LYS A 170 -8.95 -6.56 -21.06
C LYS A 170 -9.05 -7.55 -22.22
N PRO A 171 -9.06 -8.87 -21.96
CA PRO A 171 -9.31 -9.81 -23.04
C PRO A 171 -10.70 -9.54 -23.61
N ASN A 172 -10.81 -9.61 -24.93
CA ASN A 172 -12.10 -9.52 -25.58
C ASN A 172 -12.84 -10.83 -25.32
N VAL A 173 -13.90 -10.76 -24.51
CA VAL A 173 -14.79 -11.90 -24.33
C VAL A 173 -15.80 -11.88 -25.46
N ILE A 174 -15.64 -12.77 -26.43
CA ILE A 174 -16.55 -12.94 -27.56
C ILE A 174 -17.38 -14.20 -27.30
N ILE A 175 -18.69 -14.12 -27.53
CA ILE A 175 -19.56 -15.30 -27.53
C ILE A 175 -19.64 -15.79 -28.98
N LYS A 176 -19.11 -17.00 -29.23
CA LYS A 176 -19.24 -17.69 -30.52
C LYS A 176 -19.80 -19.08 -30.28
N ASP A 177 -20.90 -19.41 -30.98
CA ASP A 177 -21.57 -20.71 -30.88
C ASP A 177 -21.91 -21.13 -29.43
N GLY A 178 -22.36 -20.16 -28.62
CA GLY A 178 -22.75 -20.39 -27.22
C GLY A 178 -21.59 -20.63 -26.25
N LYS A 179 -20.33 -20.42 -26.68
CA LYS A 179 -19.14 -20.55 -25.83
C LYS A 179 -18.44 -19.20 -25.67
N PHE A 180 -17.94 -18.95 -24.46
CA PHE A 180 -17.10 -17.79 -24.17
C PHE A 180 -15.69 -18.05 -24.69
N ILE A 181 -15.20 -17.19 -25.58
CA ILE A 181 -13.83 -17.19 -26.08
C ILE A 181 -13.14 -15.95 -25.51
N ILE A 182 -11.96 -16.15 -24.93
CA ILE A 182 -11.11 -15.11 -24.36
C ILE A 182 -9.93 -14.94 -25.31
N ASP A 183 -9.84 -13.79 -25.97
CA ASP A 183 -8.69 -13.37 -26.81
C ASP A 183 -7.72 -12.50 -25.98
#